data_AF-A0A522MHZ5-F1
#
_entry.id   AF-A0A522MHZ5-F1
#
_cell.length_a   1.000
_cell.length_b   1.000
_cell.length_c   1.000
_cell.angle_alpha   90.00
_cell.angle_beta   90.00
_cell.angle_gamma   90.00
#
_symmetry.space_group_name_H-M   'P 1'
#
loop_
_entity.id
_entity.type
_entity.pdbx_description
1 polymer ?
#
loop_
_entity_poly.entity_id
_entity_poly.type
_entity_poly.pdbx_seq_one_letter_code
_entity_poly.pdbx_strand_id
1 'polypeptide(L)'
;MVAIKNSLPRRRFDVVIVGAGGSGMRASLQLARAGLSVCVLSKVFPTRSHTVAAQGGIGASLGNMSEDNWHFHFYDTIKGSDWLGDQDAIEFMCREAPNAVYELEHFGMPFDRNADGTIYQRPFGGHTANYGEKPVQRACAAADRTGHALLHTLYQQNVAAKTQFFVEWMALDLIRDADGDVLGVTALEMETGDVYILEGKCTLFATGGAGRIFAASTNAFINTGDGLGMAARSGIALQDMEFWQFHPTGVAGAGVLITEGVRGEGGILRNSNGERFMERYAPTLKDLAPRDFVSRSMDQEIKEGRGVGPNKDHVLLDLSHIGAETILKRLPSIREIALKFANVDCIKEPIPVVPTIHYQMGGIPTNIHGQVVGTPRGHEEVVNGFYAVGECSCVSVHGANRLGTNSLLDLVVFGRAAGNHIVKHVKEIKEHKPLPADAADFALSRLDKLDKSASGEYTQAIAADIRSTMQSHAGVFRTSKLLAEGVEKIKEVAERVDHVHLKDKSKVFNTARVEALELANLKEVARATMVSANARKESRGAHAQSDYEERDDVNWLRHTLWFSEGDRLDYKPVHMNPLTVESVPPKARTF
;
A
#
# COMPACT_ATOMS: atom_id res chain seq x y z
N MET A 1 2.99 23.22 25.22
CA MET A 1 4.30 22.52 25.23
C MET A 1 5.33 23.48 25.78
N VAL A 2 6.15 23.06 26.75
CA VAL A 2 7.32 23.85 27.20
C VAL A 2 8.43 23.57 26.19
N ALA A 3 8.99 24.62 25.57
CA ALA A 3 10.03 24.46 24.56
C ALA A 3 11.23 23.67 25.10
N ILE A 4 11.61 22.58 24.41
CA ILE A 4 12.76 21.76 24.80
C ILE A 4 13.98 22.39 24.12
N LYS A 5 14.68 23.28 24.84
CA LYS A 5 15.90 23.96 24.35
C LYS A 5 17.11 23.02 24.25
N ASN A 6 17.05 21.96 23.46
CA ASN A 6 18.20 21.15 23.07
C ASN A 6 18.45 21.32 21.56
N SER A 7 19.62 21.85 21.18
CA SER A 7 20.03 21.94 19.78
C SER A 7 20.36 20.54 19.26
N LEU A 8 19.42 19.92 18.54
CA LEU A 8 19.66 18.63 17.89
C LEU A 8 20.70 18.76 16.76
N PRO A 9 21.50 17.71 16.49
CA PRO A 9 22.33 17.66 15.31
C PRO A 9 21.47 17.79 14.04
N ARG A 10 21.90 18.64 13.12
CA ARG A 10 21.18 19.02 11.91
C ARG A 10 21.96 18.61 10.67
N ARG A 11 21.29 17.97 9.70
CA ARG A 11 21.84 17.63 8.37
C ARG A 11 20.96 18.21 7.28
N ARG A 12 21.57 18.80 6.24
CA ARG A 12 20.89 19.48 5.14
C ARG A 12 21.06 18.72 3.82
N PHE A 13 19.96 18.57 3.09
CA PHE A 13 19.90 17.93 1.78
C PHE A 13 19.03 18.75 0.83
N ASP A 14 19.16 18.52 -0.48
CA ASP A 14 18.15 19.03 -1.40
C ASP A 14 16.83 18.29 -1.18
N VAL A 15 16.90 16.97 -1.00
CA VAL A 15 15.72 16.12 -0.81
C VAL A 15 15.92 15.14 0.33
N VAL A 16 14.93 15.03 1.21
CA VAL A 16 14.82 13.99 2.23
C VAL A 16 13.73 13.00 1.82
N ILE A 17 14.08 11.73 1.67
CA ILE A 17 13.15 10.65 1.35
C ILE A 17 12.97 9.78 2.59
N VAL A 18 11.72 9.50 2.95
CA VAL A 18 11.36 8.60 4.05
C VAL A 18 10.76 7.33 3.47
N GLY A 19 11.58 6.26 3.42
CA GLY A 19 11.22 4.96 2.89
C GLY A 19 12.10 4.54 1.71
N ALA A 20 12.57 3.30 1.74
CA ALA A 20 13.45 2.71 0.73
C ALA A 20 12.84 1.46 0.06
N GLY A 21 11.51 1.43 -0.06
CA GLY A 21 10.81 0.47 -0.92
C GLY A 21 10.96 0.80 -2.40
N GLY A 22 10.17 0.14 -3.26
CA GLY A 22 10.24 0.35 -4.71
C GLY A 22 10.10 1.83 -5.12
N SER A 23 9.11 2.56 -4.59
CA SER A 23 8.89 3.97 -4.94
C SER A 23 9.99 4.88 -4.46
N GLY A 24 10.42 4.72 -3.20
CA GLY A 24 11.49 5.52 -2.60
C GLY A 24 12.80 5.34 -3.36
N MET A 25 13.15 4.10 -3.71
CA MET A 25 14.36 3.82 -4.48
C MET A 25 14.26 4.24 -5.95
N ARG A 26 13.08 4.20 -6.57
CA ARG A 26 12.91 4.73 -7.93
C ARG A 26 13.03 6.26 -7.96
N ALA A 27 12.47 6.94 -6.97
CA ALA A 27 12.59 8.39 -6.82
C ALA A 27 14.04 8.80 -6.52
N SER A 28 14.67 8.16 -5.54
CA SER A 28 16.06 8.46 -5.16
C SER A 28 17.04 8.25 -6.32
N LEU A 29 16.85 7.21 -7.13
CA LEU A 29 17.67 6.97 -8.31
C LEU A 29 17.56 8.13 -9.33
N GLN A 30 16.35 8.64 -9.56
CA GLN A 30 16.13 9.78 -10.45
C GLN A 30 16.86 11.03 -9.94
N LEU A 31 16.71 11.30 -8.65
CA LEU A 31 17.25 12.48 -8.00
C LEU A 31 18.79 12.44 -7.91
N ALA A 32 19.36 11.29 -7.57
CA ALA A 32 20.80 11.08 -7.52
C ALA A 32 21.43 11.22 -8.91
N ARG A 33 20.83 10.64 -9.96
CA ARG A 33 21.29 10.81 -11.35
C ARG A 33 21.20 12.26 -11.84
N ALA A 34 20.30 13.06 -11.27
CA ALA A 34 20.22 14.49 -11.54
C ALA A 34 21.24 15.34 -10.76
N GLY A 35 22.07 14.71 -9.92
CA GLY A 35 23.13 15.38 -9.16
C GLY A 35 22.65 16.09 -7.89
N LEU A 36 21.43 15.80 -7.41
CA LEU A 36 20.91 16.38 -6.17
C LEU A 36 21.49 15.67 -4.94
N SER A 37 21.64 16.42 -3.84
CA SER A 37 21.95 15.84 -2.53
C SER A 37 20.70 15.20 -1.92
N VAL A 38 20.67 13.87 -1.82
CA VAL A 38 19.49 13.10 -1.40
C VAL A 38 19.82 12.25 -0.18
N CYS A 39 19.04 12.41 0.89
CA CYS A 39 19.05 11.51 2.04
C CYS A 39 17.89 10.52 1.92
N VAL A 40 18.17 9.22 1.83
CA VAL A 40 17.14 8.16 1.82
C VAL A 40 17.12 7.46 3.17
N LEU A 41 16.15 7.81 4.01
CA LEU A 41 15.89 7.21 5.30
C LEU A 41 15.14 5.89 5.16
N SER A 42 15.51 4.86 5.92
CA SER A 42 14.70 3.66 6.06
C SER A 42 14.86 3.03 7.43
N LYS A 43 13.75 2.66 8.08
CA LYS A 43 13.77 1.98 9.39
C LYS A 43 14.23 0.51 9.32
N VAL A 44 14.45 -0.01 8.12
CA VAL A 44 15.06 -1.32 7.86
C VAL A 44 16.10 -1.18 6.75
N PHE A 45 16.95 -2.19 6.58
CA PHE A 45 17.78 -2.25 5.38
C PHE A 45 16.91 -2.22 4.09
N PRO A 46 17.24 -1.44 3.04
CA PRO A 46 16.35 -1.20 1.90
C PRO A 46 15.72 -2.44 1.27
N THR A 47 16.48 -3.52 1.08
CA THR A 47 15.99 -4.78 0.50
C THR A 47 15.13 -5.63 1.45
N ARG A 48 14.88 -5.16 2.68
CA ARG A 48 13.91 -5.72 3.64
C ARG A 48 12.55 -5.03 3.59
N SER A 49 12.41 -3.98 2.78
CA SER A 49 11.12 -3.32 2.53
C SER A 49 10.08 -4.31 1.98
N HIS A 50 8.81 -4.11 2.30
CA HIS A 50 7.74 -5.06 1.95
C HIS A 50 7.61 -5.34 0.44
N THR A 51 8.04 -4.41 -0.42
CA THR A 51 8.15 -4.63 -1.88
C THR A 51 8.86 -5.95 -2.22
N VAL A 52 9.84 -6.40 -1.41
CA VAL A 52 10.57 -7.66 -1.63
C VAL A 52 9.65 -8.89 -1.66
N ALA A 53 8.52 -8.81 -0.96
CA ALA A 53 7.55 -9.90 -0.85
C ALA A 53 6.50 -9.90 -1.96
N ALA A 54 6.51 -8.92 -2.88
CA ALA A 54 5.60 -8.96 -4.02
C ALA A 54 5.98 -10.10 -4.99
N GLN A 55 4.99 -10.85 -5.44
CA GLN A 55 5.20 -12.10 -6.17
C GLN A 55 4.81 -11.98 -7.65
N GLY A 56 3.53 -11.70 -7.90
CA GLY A 56 2.86 -12.06 -9.15
C GLY A 56 3.24 -11.31 -10.43
N GLY A 57 3.77 -10.09 -10.35
CA GLY A 57 4.19 -9.35 -11.55
C GLY A 57 4.00 -7.84 -11.47
N ILE A 58 4.42 -7.16 -12.52
CA ILE A 58 4.18 -5.73 -12.82
C ILE A 58 3.40 -5.62 -14.13
N GLY A 59 2.33 -4.82 -14.14
CA GLY A 59 1.44 -4.71 -15.29
C GLY A 59 2.01 -3.76 -16.33
N ALA A 60 2.16 -4.20 -17.58
CA ALA A 60 2.45 -3.32 -18.71
C ALA A 60 1.94 -3.93 -20.02
N SER A 61 1.27 -3.12 -20.85
CA SER A 61 0.76 -3.54 -22.15
C SER A 61 1.89 -3.60 -23.19
N LEU A 62 2.82 -4.56 -23.02
CA LEU A 62 3.94 -4.80 -23.93
C LEU A 62 3.52 -5.53 -25.20
N GLY A 63 2.45 -6.33 -25.13
CA GLY A 63 1.95 -7.11 -26.27
C GLY A 63 2.82 -8.33 -26.62
N ASN A 64 3.64 -8.83 -25.68
CA ASN A 64 4.60 -9.91 -25.98
C ASN A 64 3.95 -11.30 -26.06
N MET A 65 2.74 -11.46 -25.51
CA MET A 65 2.01 -12.75 -25.50
C MET A 65 0.83 -12.76 -26.47
N SER A 66 0.21 -11.60 -26.67
CA SER A 66 -0.90 -11.34 -27.56
C SER A 66 -1.02 -9.83 -27.77
N GLU A 67 -1.75 -9.39 -28.79
CA GLU A 67 -2.01 -7.97 -29.02
C GLU A 67 -2.61 -7.32 -27.76
N ASP A 68 -2.01 -6.21 -27.32
CA ASP A 68 -2.41 -5.48 -26.13
C ASP A 68 -2.21 -3.98 -26.34
N ASN A 69 -2.93 -3.17 -25.56
CA ASN A 69 -2.90 -1.73 -25.66
C ASN A 69 -3.08 -1.08 -24.28
N TRP A 70 -2.39 0.04 -24.04
CA TRP A 70 -2.52 0.78 -22.79
C TRP A 70 -3.96 1.30 -22.58
N HIS A 71 -4.75 1.53 -23.65
CA HIS A 71 -6.18 1.86 -23.55
C HIS A 71 -6.99 0.75 -22.88
N PHE A 72 -6.64 -0.52 -23.11
CA PHE A 72 -7.29 -1.65 -22.46
C PHE A 72 -6.92 -1.70 -20.98
N HIS A 73 -5.64 -1.48 -20.66
CA HIS A 73 -5.17 -1.38 -19.28
C HIS A 73 -5.79 -0.19 -18.52
N PHE A 74 -5.95 0.95 -19.20
CA PHE A 74 -6.62 2.14 -18.69
C PHE A 74 -8.08 1.83 -18.31
N TYR A 75 -8.84 1.25 -19.25
CA TYR A 75 -10.21 0.82 -19.01
C TYR A 75 -10.32 -0.22 -17.88
N ASP A 76 -9.47 -1.25 -17.89
CA ASP A 76 -9.44 -2.28 -16.86
C ASP A 76 -9.21 -1.65 -15.48
N THR A 77 -8.31 -0.68 -15.39
CA THR A 77 -7.95 -0.03 -14.12
C THR A 77 -9.09 0.86 -13.61
N ILE A 78 -9.80 1.59 -14.49
CA ILE A 78 -10.98 2.38 -14.10
C ILE A 78 -12.14 1.47 -13.67
N LYS A 79 -12.44 0.43 -14.46
CA LYS A 79 -13.46 -0.57 -14.08
C LYS A 79 -13.06 -1.28 -12.78
N GLY A 80 -11.77 -1.57 -12.63
CA GLY A 80 -11.17 -2.24 -11.49
C GLY A 80 -11.31 -1.44 -10.21
N SER A 81 -11.06 -0.12 -10.28
CA SER A 81 -11.19 0.85 -9.18
C SER A 81 -12.64 1.19 -8.82
N ASP A 82 -13.60 0.63 -9.57
CA ASP A 82 -15.03 0.89 -9.45
C ASP A 82 -15.37 2.38 -9.64
N TRP A 83 -14.72 2.99 -10.64
CA TRP A 83 -14.80 4.40 -11.01
C TRP A 83 -14.41 5.40 -9.93
N LEU A 84 -13.85 4.95 -8.81
CA LEU A 84 -13.28 5.82 -7.77
C LEU A 84 -11.79 6.10 -7.99
N GLY A 85 -11.26 5.82 -9.18
CA GLY A 85 -9.88 6.14 -9.53
C GLY A 85 -9.84 7.36 -10.44
N ASP A 86 -8.91 8.26 -10.18
CA ASP A 86 -8.68 9.49 -10.93
C ASP A 86 -8.17 9.15 -12.33
N GLN A 87 -8.96 9.47 -13.35
CA GLN A 87 -8.72 9.00 -14.72
C GLN A 87 -7.49 9.66 -15.36
N ASP A 88 -7.17 10.90 -15.01
CA ASP A 88 -5.91 11.55 -15.42
C ASP A 88 -4.68 10.78 -14.89
N ALA A 89 -4.71 10.38 -13.63
CA ALA A 89 -3.65 9.60 -12.99
C ALA A 89 -3.57 8.17 -13.56
N ILE A 90 -4.71 7.51 -13.78
CA ILE A 90 -4.75 6.17 -14.37
C ILE A 90 -4.24 6.19 -15.81
N GLU A 91 -4.64 7.20 -16.61
CA GLU A 91 -4.11 7.37 -17.97
C GLU A 91 -2.60 7.50 -17.94
N PHE A 92 -2.08 8.40 -17.10
CA PHE A 92 -0.64 8.60 -16.95
C PHE A 92 0.07 7.29 -16.59
N MET A 93 -0.45 6.55 -15.61
CA MET A 93 0.12 5.28 -15.18
C MET A 93 0.13 4.22 -16.29
N CYS A 94 -1.00 3.98 -16.94
CA CYS A 94 -1.13 2.94 -17.96
C CYS A 94 -0.33 3.28 -19.22
N ARG A 95 -0.27 4.55 -19.63
CA ARG A 95 0.52 4.99 -20.77
C ARG A 95 2.03 4.87 -20.53
N GLU A 96 2.48 5.15 -19.31
CA GLU A 96 3.91 5.04 -18.95
C GLU A 96 4.37 3.62 -18.62
N ALA A 97 3.44 2.67 -18.45
CA ALA A 97 3.76 1.31 -18.01
C ALA A 97 4.78 0.57 -18.90
N PRO A 98 4.65 0.55 -20.25
CA PRO A 98 5.68 -0.07 -21.09
C PRO A 98 7.07 0.55 -20.91
N ASN A 99 7.15 1.88 -20.89
CA ASN A 99 8.42 2.60 -20.72
C ASN A 99 9.08 2.28 -19.37
N ALA A 100 8.28 2.23 -18.31
CA ALA A 100 8.78 1.92 -16.96
C ALA A 100 9.28 0.48 -16.86
N VAL A 101 8.61 -0.49 -17.48
CA VAL A 101 9.05 -1.90 -17.48
C VAL A 101 10.31 -2.11 -18.30
N TYR A 102 10.41 -1.52 -19.50
CA TYR A 102 11.65 -1.58 -20.28
C TYR A 102 12.82 -0.90 -19.56
N GLU A 103 12.58 0.20 -18.85
CA GLU A 103 13.61 0.84 -18.03
C GLU A 103 14.13 -0.10 -16.92
N LEU A 104 13.25 -0.84 -16.25
CA LEU A 104 13.65 -1.85 -15.27
C LEU A 104 14.46 -3.00 -15.90
N GLU A 105 14.05 -3.45 -17.09
CA GLU A 105 14.78 -4.49 -17.83
C GLU A 105 16.19 -4.01 -18.19
N HIS A 106 16.34 -2.77 -18.70
CA HIS A 106 17.63 -2.16 -18.97
C HIS A 106 18.48 -1.90 -17.71
N PHE A 107 17.86 -1.82 -16.53
CA PHE A 107 18.57 -1.81 -15.24
C PHE A 107 19.11 -3.18 -14.82
N GLY A 108 18.77 -4.24 -15.57
CA GLY A 108 19.18 -5.61 -15.30
C GLY A 108 18.14 -6.44 -14.56
N MET A 109 16.87 -5.99 -14.50
CA MET A 109 15.81 -6.77 -13.85
C MET A 109 15.62 -8.12 -14.58
N PRO A 110 15.77 -9.27 -13.88
CA PRO A 110 15.78 -10.59 -14.50
C PRO A 110 14.36 -11.10 -14.76
N PHE A 111 13.63 -10.45 -15.66
CA PHE A 111 12.33 -10.95 -16.12
C PHE A 111 12.48 -12.32 -16.79
N ASP A 112 11.48 -13.18 -16.58
CA ASP A 112 11.35 -14.43 -17.33
C ASP A 112 11.20 -14.10 -18.83
N ARG A 113 11.62 -15.05 -19.68
CA ARG A 113 11.67 -14.84 -21.13
C ARG A 113 10.79 -15.80 -21.89
N ASN A 114 10.19 -15.28 -22.96
CA ASN A 114 9.62 -16.08 -24.03
C ASN A 114 10.74 -16.70 -24.89
N ALA A 115 10.36 -17.63 -25.77
CA ALA A 115 11.31 -18.31 -26.66
C ALA A 115 12.03 -17.35 -27.63
N ASP A 116 11.41 -16.22 -27.96
CA ASP A 116 11.97 -15.16 -28.80
C ASP A 116 12.82 -14.13 -28.04
N GLY A 117 12.99 -14.31 -26.72
CA GLY A 117 13.77 -13.42 -25.86
C GLY A 117 12.99 -12.20 -25.32
N THR A 118 11.72 -12.03 -25.68
CA THR A 118 10.87 -10.98 -25.10
C THR A 118 10.50 -11.29 -23.65
N ILE A 119 10.06 -10.27 -22.90
CA ILE A 119 9.63 -10.43 -21.51
C ILE A 119 8.36 -11.28 -21.46
N TYR A 120 8.38 -12.36 -20.68
CA TYR A 120 7.21 -13.21 -20.42
C TYR A 120 6.14 -12.43 -19.65
N GLN A 121 4.88 -12.60 -20.07
CA GLN A 121 3.72 -12.06 -19.37
C GLN A 121 2.72 -13.18 -19.07
N ARG A 122 2.09 -13.14 -17.89
CA ARG A 122 1.06 -14.12 -17.47
C ARG A 122 -0.32 -13.49 -17.31
N PRO A 123 -1.41 -14.28 -17.32
CA PRO A 123 -2.72 -13.79 -16.91
C PRO A 123 -2.73 -13.31 -15.45
N PHE A 124 -3.56 -12.33 -15.14
CA PHE A 124 -3.81 -11.86 -13.77
C PHE A 124 -5.23 -11.32 -13.65
N GLY A 125 -5.72 -11.20 -12.41
CA GLY A 125 -7.12 -10.86 -12.14
C GLY A 125 -7.52 -9.50 -12.71
N GLY A 126 -8.62 -9.46 -13.47
CA GLY A 126 -9.21 -8.23 -14.00
C GLY A 126 -8.49 -7.57 -15.19
N HIS A 127 -7.52 -8.24 -15.82
CA HIS A 127 -6.94 -7.76 -17.08
C HIS A 127 -7.64 -8.34 -18.30
N THR A 128 -8.10 -7.47 -19.19
CA THR A 128 -8.82 -7.84 -20.40
C THR A 128 -8.32 -7.09 -21.64
N ALA A 129 -8.57 -7.66 -22.81
CA ALA A 129 -8.45 -7.00 -24.10
C ALA A 129 -9.81 -6.45 -24.56
N ASN A 130 -9.79 -5.51 -25.52
CA ASN A 130 -11.00 -4.95 -26.14
C ASN A 130 -12.07 -4.48 -25.14
N TYR A 131 -11.65 -3.73 -24.10
CA TYR A 131 -12.55 -3.11 -23.13
C TYR A 131 -13.46 -4.10 -22.37
N GLY A 132 -12.92 -5.25 -21.96
CA GLY A 132 -13.65 -6.23 -21.13
C GLY A 132 -14.01 -7.53 -21.83
N GLU A 133 -13.63 -7.73 -23.09
CA GLU A 133 -14.11 -8.84 -23.91
C GLU A 133 -13.51 -10.19 -23.48
N LYS A 134 -12.19 -10.26 -23.33
CA LYS A 134 -11.47 -11.50 -23.04
C LYS A 134 -10.23 -11.27 -22.17
N PRO A 135 -9.79 -12.25 -21.36
CA PRO A 135 -8.55 -12.13 -20.59
C PRO A 135 -7.32 -11.85 -21.46
N VAL A 136 -6.36 -11.10 -20.93
CA VAL A 136 -5.08 -10.80 -21.59
C VAL A 136 -3.89 -10.97 -20.63
N GLN A 137 -2.75 -11.40 -21.15
CA GLN A 137 -1.52 -11.58 -20.36
C GLN A 137 -0.71 -10.30 -20.30
N ARG A 138 -0.88 -9.53 -19.22
CA ARG A 138 -0.21 -8.23 -19.03
C ARG A 138 0.81 -8.22 -17.89
N ALA A 139 0.83 -9.25 -17.05
CA ALA A 139 1.68 -9.32 -15.87
C ALA A 139 3.10 -9.76 -16.22
N CYS A 140 4.03 -8.80 -16.36
CA CYS A 140 5.45 -9.08 -16.55
C CYS A 140 6.02 -9.66 -15.25
N ALA A 141 6.68 -10.81 -15.31
CA ALA A 141 7.04 -11.58 -14.12
C ALA A 141 8.50 -12.07 -14.12
N ALA A 142 9.06 -12.22 -12.92
CA ALA A 142 10.28 -12.97 -12.67
C ALA A 142 9.93 -14.13 -11.73
N ALA A 143 9.61 -15.29 -12.31
CA ALA A 143 8.92 -16.40 -11.65
C ALA A 143 7.75 -15.89 -10.77
N ASP A 144 7.73 -16.23 -9.49
CA ASP A 144 6.82 -15.68 -8.48
C ASP A 144 7.56 -14.79 -7.45
N ARG A 145 8.66 -14.15 -7.88
CA ARG A 145 9.57 -13.32 -7.06
C ARG A 145 9.77 -11.93 -7.65
N THR A 146 8.78 -11.40 -8.37
CA THR A 146 8.94 -10.14 -9.14
C THR A 146 9.31 -8.96 -8.26
N GLY A 147 8.74 -8.86 -7.05
CA GLY A 147 9.07 -7.82 -6.07
C GLY A 147 10.50 -7.92 -5.54
N HIS A 148 10.97 -9.15 -5.28
CA HIS A 148 12.36 -9.39 -4.90
C HIS A 148 13.32 -8.93 -6.00
N ALA A 149 13.07 -9.37 -7.25
CA ALA A 149 13.87 -8.96 -8.41
C ALA A 149 13.89 -7.43 -8.60
N LEU A 150 12.71 -6.79 -8.55
CA LEU A 150 12.57 -5.34 -8.69
C LEU A 150 13.34 -4.59 -7.60
N LEU A 151 13.15 -4.98 -6.33
CA LEU A 151 13.73 -4.26 -5.20
C LEU A 151 15.26 -4.36 -5.19
N HIS A 152 15.80 -5.55 -5.46
CA HIS A 152 17.25 -5.75 -5.57
C HIS A 152 17.84 -5.00 -6.76
N THR A 153 17.17 -5.00 -7.91
CA THR A 153 17.61 -4.24 -9.10
C THR A 153 17.68 -2.74 -8.79
N LEU A 154 16.62 -2.17 -8.20
CA LEU A 154 16.60 -0.75 -7.83
C LEU A 154 17.66 -0.42 -6.78
N TYR A 155 17.90 -1.30 -5.80
CA TYR A 155 18.96 -1.12 -4.82
C TYR A 155 20.34 -1.09 -5.47
N GLN A 156 20.65 -2.04 -6.36
CA GLN A 156 21.91 -2.08 -7.11
C GLN A 156 22.11 -0.81 -7.96
N GLN A 157 21.06 -0.33 -8.63
CA GLN A 157 21.12 0.91 -9.40
C GLN A 157 21.37 2.14 -8.52
N ASN A 158 20.79 2.19 -7.31
CA ASN A 158 21.06 3.26 -6.36
C ASN A 158 22.50 3.21 -5.81
N VAL A 159 23.04 2.02 -5.54
CA VAL A 159 24.45 1.85 -5.17
C VAL A 159 25.36 2.35 -6.30
N ALA A 160 25.07 1.99 -7.55
CA ALA A 160 25.81 2.48 -8.72
C ALA A 160 25.71 4.01 -8.87
N ALA A 161 24.56 4.60 -8.57
CA ALA A 161 24.33 6.04 -8.56
C ALA A 161 24.88 6.76 -7.31
N LYS A 162 25.44 6.03 -6.34
CA LYS A 162 25.97 6.55 -5.07
C LYS A 162 24.93 7.29 -4.22
N THR A 163 23.68 6.84 -4.27
CA THR A 163 22.61 7.36 -3.40
C THR A 163 23.01 7.18 -1.92
N GLN A 164 22.77 8.20 -1.08
CA GLN A 164 23.08 8.14 0.34
C GLN A 164 21.91 7.53 1.13
N PHE A 165 22.14 6.36 1.70
CA PHE A 165 21.17 5.68 2.55
C PHE A 165 21.47 5.88 4.04
N PHE A 166 20.43 6.22 4.78
CA PHE A 166 20.40 6.28 6.23
C PHE A 166 19.60 5.07 6.70
N VAL A 167 20.31 3.96 6.88
CA VAL A 167 19.75 2.63 7.13
C VAL A 167 19.51 2.43 8.62
N GLU A 168 18.34 1.89 8.97
CA GLU A 168 17.87 1.74 10.35
C GLU A 168 17.73 3.10 11.05
N TRP A 169 17.06 4.01 10.35
CA TRP A 169 16.62 5.29 10.88
C TRP A 169 15.09 5.41 10.77
N MET A 170 14.45 5.84 11.85
CA MET A 170 13.00 6.02 11.92
C MET A 170 12.65 7.50 11.88
N ALA A 171 11.88 7.94 10.88
CA ALA A 171 11.30 9.28 10.90
C ALA A 171 10.25 9.37 12.02
N LEU A 172 10.26 10.45 12.77
CA LEU A 172 9.37 10.65 13.92
C LEU A 172 8.16 11.51 13.53
N ASP A 173 8.42 12.71 13.01
CA ASP A 173 7.41 13.68 12.58
C ASP A 173 7.97 14.64 11.51
N LEU A 174 7.06 15.20 10.69
CA LEU A 174 7.34 16.29 9.75
C LEU A 174 7.72 17.56 10.51
N ILE A 175 8.58 18.37 9.89
CA ILE A 175 8.84 19.75 10.33
C ILE A 175 8.10 20.69 9.39
N ARG A 176 7.21 21.53 9.94
CA ARG A 176 6.40 22.49 9.17
C ARG A 176 6.67 23.93 9.61
N ASP A 177 6.68 24.86 8.67
CA ASP A 177 6.67 26.30 8.97
C ASP A 177 5.25 26.84 9.25
N ALA A 178 5.16 28.14 9.55
CA ALA A 178 3.88 28.79 9.84
C ALA A 178 2.94 28.87 8.62
N ASP A 179 3.47 28.81 7.40
CA ASP A 179 2.68 28.78 6.16
C ASP A 179 2.15 27.37 5.86
N GLY A 180 2.66 26.37 6.58
CA GLY A 180 2.32 24.97 6.45
C GLY A 180 3.24 24.21 5.50
N ASP A 181 4.33 24.80 5.03
CA ASP A 181 5.26 24.12 4.13
C ASP A 181 6.11 23.10 4.90
N VAL A 182 6.50 22.02 4.24
CA VAL A 182 7.31 20.96 4.85
C VAL A 182 8.79 21.21 4.58
N LEU A 183 9.58 21.25 5.66
CA LEU A 183 11.00 21.60 5.63
C LEU A 183 11.93 20.41 5.93
N GLY A 184 11.39 19.22 6.14
CA GLY A 184 12.14 18.03 6.52
C GLY A 184 11.41 17.16 7.54
N VAL A 185 12.18 16.34 8.23
CA VAL A 185 11.70 15.48 9.33
C VAL A 185 12.65 15.52 10.51
N THR A 186 12.11 15.23 11.69
CA THR A 186 12.90 14.71 12.80
C THR A 186 13.04 13.20 12.64
N ALA A 187 14.21 12.65 12.97
CA ALA A 187 14.48 11.23 12.83
C ALA A 187 15.33 10.67 13.97
N LEU A 188 15.06 9.43 14.35
CA LEU A 188 15.82 8.63 15.30
C LEU A 188 16.77 7.69 14.54
N GLU A 189 18.07 7.82 14.77
CA GLU A 189 19.07 6.83 14.35
C GLU A 189 18.97 5.63 15.29
N MET A 190 18.51 4.48 14.81
CA MET A 190 18.20 3.35 15.71
C MET A 190 19.47 2.73 16.30
N GLU A 191 20.59 2.72 15.58
CA GLU A 191 21.86 2.17 16.05
C GLU A 191 22.42 2.90 17.28
N THR A 192 22.27 4.22 17.35
CA THR A 192 22.82 5.05 18.44
C THR A 192 21.76 5.52 19.42
N GLY A 193 20.50 5.57 18.97
CA GLY A 193 19.36 6.23 19.60
C GLY A 193 19.45 7.75 19.62
N ASP A 194 20.31 8.36 18.80
CA ASP A 194 20.38 9.81 18.63
C ASP A 194 19.25 10.34 17.76
N VAL A 195 18.77 11.55 18.08
CA VAL A 195 17.72 12.24 17.33
C VAL A 195 18.34 13.36 16.51
N TYR A 196 17.94 13.46 15.25
CA TYR A 196 18.44 14.44 14.30
C TYR A 196 17.30 15.24 13.66
N ILE A 197 17.65 16.43 13.20
CA ILE A 197 16.87 17.16 12.20
C ILE A 197 17.47 16.85 10.82
N LEU A 198 16.65 16.28 9.94
CA LEU A 198 16.96 16.07 8.53
C LEU A 198 16.17 17.09 7.71
N GLU A 199 16.84 18.16 7.32
CA GLU A 199 16.26 19.28 6.60
C GLU A 199 16.39 19.09 5.08
N GLY A 200 15.29 19.32 4.37
CA GLY A 200 15.22 19.22 2.91
C GLY A 200 14.55 20.45 2.30
N LYS A 201 14.89 20.79 1.06
CA LYS A 201 14.06 21.69 0.24
C LYS A 201 12.76 21.00 -0.16
N CYS A 202 12.81 19.68 -0.31
CA CYS A 202 11.65 18.82 -0.46
C CYS A 202 11.77 17.58 0.45
N THR A 203 10.63 17.10 0.91
CA THR A 203 10.47 15.84 1.65
C THR A 203 9.52 14.93 0.87
N LEU A 204 9.92 13.68 0.64
CA LEU A 204 9.12 12.68 -0.06
C LEU A 204 8.88 11.46 0.82
N PHE A 205 7.62 11.12 1.06
CA PHE A 205 7.23 9.91 1.76
C PHE A 205 7.03 8.74 0.78
N ALA A 206 7.62 7.60 1.14
CA ALA A 206 7.51 6.33 0.45
C ALA A 206 7.45 5.18 1.47
N THR A 207 6.68 5.38 2.54
CA THR A 207 6.72 4.56 3.78
C THR A 207 5.98 3.23 3.69
N GLY A 208 5.27 2.97 2.58
CA GLY A 208 4.42 1.78 2.43
C GLY A 208 3.07 1.89 3.17
N GLY A 209 2.29 0.82 3.12
CA GLY A 209 0.97 0.74 3.74
C GLY A 209 0.96 0.39 5.23
N ALA A 210 -0.24 0.09 5.74
CA ALA A 210 -0.50 -0.09 7.17
C ALA A 210 -1.29 -1.37 7.50
N GLY A 211 -1.12 -2.45 6.74
CA GLY A 211 -1.88 -3.68 6.92
C GLY A 211 -1.72 -4.35 8.30
N ARG A 212 -0.80 -3.88 9.16
CA ARG A 212 -0.64 -4.34 10.55
C ARG A 212 -1.63 -3.75 11.54
N ILE A 213 -2.59 -2.93 11.09
CA ILE A 213 -3.79 -2.63 11.88
C ILE A 213 -4.75 -3.83 11.96
N PHE A 214 -4.56 -4.90 11.17
CA PHE A 214 -5.38 -6.12 11.19
C PHE A 214 -4.62 -7.31 11.79
N ALA A 215 -5.36 -8.25 12.38
CA ALA A 215 -4.80 -9.47 12.96
C ALA A 215 -4.23 -10.40 11.88
N ALA A 216 -5.02 -10.71 10.84
CA ALA A 216 -4.58 -11.53 9.71
C ALA A 216 -4.17 -10.61 8.55
N SER A 217 -2.89 -10.64 8.19
CA SER A 217 -2.33 -9.74 7.17
C SER A 217 -1.16 -10.40 6.44
N THR A 218 -1.12 -10.20 5.12
CA THR A 218 0.02 -10.61 4.27
C THR A 218 1.21 -9.65 4.42
N ASN A 219 1.01 -8.49 5.03
CA ASN A 219 2.01 -7.43 5.12
C ASN A 219 3.16 -7.82 6.06
N ALA A 220 4.35 -7.25 5.86
CA ALA A 220 5.44 -7.41 6.83
C ALA A 220 5.10 -6.74 8.17
N PHE A 221 5.80 -7.09 9.25
CA PHE A 221 5.58 -6.45 10.56
C PHE A 221 5.85 -4.94 10.57
N ILE A 222 6.67 -4.46 9.61
CA ILE A 222 7.04 -3.06 9.47
C ILE A 222 5.99 -2.16 8.78
N ASN A 223 4.90 -2.74 8.25
CA ASN A 223 3.83 -2.00 7.56
C ASN A 223 2.86 -1.40 8.59
N THR A 224 3.31 -0.35 9.27
CA THR A 224 2.65 0.28 10.41
C THR A 224 2.07 1.66 10.11
N GLY A 225 2.09 2.08 8.84
CA GLY A 225 1.48 3.34 8.40
C GLY A 225 2.20 4.59 8.91
N ASP A 226 3.52 4.55 9.06
CA ASP A 226 4.26 5.64 9.71
C ASP A 226 4.11 6.99 8.99
N GLY A 227 4.17 6.98 7.65
CA GLY A 227 3.92 8.18 6.85
C GLY A 227 2.51 8.74 7.03
N LEU A 228 1.51 7.85 7.14
CA LEU A 228 0.12 8.24 7.37
C LEU A 228 -0.05 8.88 8.75
N GLY A 229 0.51 8.25 9.79
CA GLY A 229 0.50 8.81 11.14
C GLY A 229 1.18 10.17 11.22
N MET A 230 2.33 10.34 10.55
CA MET A 230 3.03 11.64 10.49
C MET A 230 2.22 12.71 9.73
N ALA A 231 1.61 12.36 8.59
CA ALA A 231 0.76 13.29 7.83
C ALA A 231 -0.48 13.71 8.66
N ALA A 232 -1.16 12.74 9.26
CA ALA A 232 -2.35 12.97 10.08
C ALA A 232 -2.08 13.87 11.29
N ARG A 233 -1.00 13.60 12.05
CA ARG A 233 -0.57 14.45 13.18
C ARG A 233 -0.16 15.86 12.74
N SER A 234 0.24 16.01 11.49
CA SER A 234 0.60 17.30 10.91
C SER A 234 -0.62 18.05 10.35
N GLY A 235 -1.85 17.54 10.50
CA GLY A 235 -3.08 18.18 10.02
C GLY A 235 -3.34 17.99 8.52
N ILE A 236 -2.67 17.03 7.88
CA ILE A 236 -2.91 16.65 6.48
C ILE A 236 -3.93 15.51 6.46
N ALA A 237 -4.89 15.57 5.55
CA ALA A 237 -5.91 14.53 5.45
C ALA A 237 -5.33 13.17 5.03
N LEU A 238 -6.01 12.10 5.40
CA LEU A 238 -5.87 10.78 4.80
C LEU A 238 -7.09 10.52 3.91
N GLN A 239 -6.85 10.09 2.68
CA GLN A 239 -7.86 9.84 1.67
C GLN A 239 -8.25 8.36 1.60
N ASP A 240 -9.54 8.06 1.42
CA ASP A 240 -10.05 6.72 1.05
C ASP A 240 -9.66 5.57 2.00
N MET A 241 -9.52 5.88 3.29
CA MET A 241 -9.00 4.96 4.31
C MET A 241 -9.93 3.78 4.61
N GLU A 242 -11.18 3.80 4.15
CA GLU A 242 -12.15 2.70 4.25
C GLU A 242 -11.88 1.57 3.26
N PHE A 243 -11.12 1.82 2.19
CA PHE A 243 -10.87 0.88 1.12
C PHE A 243 -9.61 0.04 1.39
N TRP A 244 -9.85 -1.15 1.95
CA TRP A 244 -8.84 -2.16 2.25
C TRP A 244 -9.02 -3.39 1.35
N GLN A 245 -8.00 -3.71 0.57
CA GLN A 245 -8.04 -4.91 -0.26
C GLN A 245 -7.66 -6.14 0.55
N PHE A 246 -8.59 -7.09 0.59
CA PHE A 246 -8.34 -8.46 0.99
C PHE A 246 -7.89 -9.25 -0.24
N HIS A 247 -6.67 -9.77 -0.21
CA HIS A 247 -6.22 -10.70 -1.23
C HIS A 247 -6.95 -12.02 -1.06
N PRO A 248 -7.49 -12.64 -2.13
CA PRO A 248 -8.27 -13.87 -2.01
C PRO A 248 -7.49 -15.00 -1.34
N THR A 249 -6.23 -15.18 -1.71
CA THR A 249 -5.47 -16.39 -1.36
C THR A 249 -4.33 -16.14 -0.36
N GLY A 250 -4.65 -15.77 0.88
CA GLY A 250 -3.71 -15.89 2.00
C GLY A 250 -3.76 -17.30 2.60
N VAL A 251 -2.62 -17.86 3.01
CA VAL A 251 -2.58 -19.20 3.64
C VAL A 251 -3.39 -19.19 4.93
N ALA A 252 -4.40 -20.06 5.03
CA ALA A 252 -5.24 -20.15 6.22
C ALA A 252 -4.39 -20.46 7.46
N GLY A 253 -4.63 -19.73 8.56
CA GLY A 253 -3.87 -19.86 9.81
C GLY A 253 -2.49 -19.18 9.85
N ALA A 254 -1.90 -18.82 8.70
CA ALA A 254 -0.60 -18.17 8.64
C ALA A 254 -0.63 -16.74 8.06
N GLY A 255 -1.57 -16.45 7.16
CA GLY A 255 -1.71 -15.14 6.50
C GLY A 255 -0.69 -14.85 5.40
N VAL A 256 0.25 -15.75 5.12
CA VAL A 256 1.27 -15.59 4.06
C VAL A 256 0.60 -15.57 2.69
N LEU A 257 1.03 -14.66 1.81
CA LEU A 257 0.47 -14.54 0.47
C LEU A 257 0.78 -15.75 -0.43
N ILE A 258 -0.25 -16.29 -1.07
CA ILE A 258 -0.14 -17.09 -2.29
C ILE A 258 -0.52 -16.22 -3.48
N THR A 259 0.41 -16.01 -4.42
CA THR A 259 0.23 -15.12 -5.57
C THR A 259 -1.02 -15.44 -6.36
N GLU A 260 -1.71 -14.40 -6.82
CA GLU A 260 -2.76 -14.50 -7.84
C GLU A 260 -2.26 -15.08 -9.17
N GLY A 261 -0.94 -15.02 -9.40
CA GLY A 261 -0.31 -15.75 -10.50
C GLY A 261 -0.60 -17.25 -10.47
N VAL A 262 -0.91 -17.86 -9.32
CA VAL A 262 -1.35 -19.26 -9.26
C VAL A 262 -2.62 -19.48 -10.08
N ARG A 263 -3.61 -18.60 -9.91
CA ARG A 263 -4.86 -18.63 -10.68
C ARG A 263 -4.61 -18.26 -12.14
N GLY A 264 -3.67 -17.34 -12.38
CA GLY A 264 -3.19 -17.00 -13.73
C GLY A 264 -2.55 -18.18 -14.48
N GLU A 265 -1.89 -19.08 -13.76
CA GLU A 265 -1.30 -20.32 -14.30
C GLU A 265 -2.29 -21.50 -14.33
N GLY A 266 -3.57 -21.27 -13.98
CA GLY A 266 -4.66 -22.25 -14.07
C GLY A 266 -5.21 -22.75 -12.74
N GLY A 267 -4.69 -22.31 -11.59
CA GLY A 267 -5.16 -22.75 -10.27
C GLY A 267 -6.63 -22.44 -10.02
N ILE A 268 -7.32 -23.34 -9.32
CA ILE A 268 -8.79 -23.34 -9.16
C ILE A 268 -9.17 -23.21 -7.69
N LEU A 269 -10.12 -22.34 -7.35
CA LEU A 269 -10.71 -22.28 -6.03
C LEU A 269 -11.84 -23.31 -5.87
N ARG A 270 -11.80 -24.09 -4.78
CA ARG A 270 -12.78 -25.15 -4.47
C ARG A 270 -13.35 -25.02 -3.05
N ASN A 271 -14.65 -25.22 -2.91
CA ASN A 271 -15.34 -25.30 -1.63
C ASN A 271 -15.33 -26.75 -1.07
N SER A 272 -15.99 -27.01 0.07
CA SER A 272 -16.03 -28.35 0.66
C SER A 272 -16.75 -29.42 -0.14
N ASN A 273 -17.55 -29.01 -1.14
CA ASN A 273 -18.24 -29.93 -2.03
C ASN A 273 -17.37 -30.30 -3.25
N GLY A 274 -16.14 -29.78 -3.32
CA GLY A 274 -15.25 -29.90 -4.48
C GLY A 274 -15.62 -28.99 -5.66
N GLU A 275 -16.64 -28.14 -5.48
CA GLU A 275 -17.16 -27.26 -6.53
C GLU A 275 -16.18 -26.13 -6.85
N ARG A 276 -15.96 -25.88 -8.15
CA ARG A 276 -15.33 -24.65 -8.65
C ARG A 276 -16.32 -23.49 -8.59
N PHE A 277 -16.58 -23.00 -7.38
CA PHE A 277 -17.68 -22.06 -7.12
C PHE A 277 -17.56 -20.73 -7.89
N MET A 278 -16.37 -20.31 -8.31
CA MET A 278 -16.21 -19.07 -9.08
C MET A 278 -16.88 -19.10 -10.46
N GLU A 279 -17.18 -20.28 -11.02
CA GLU A 279 -17.99 -20.38 -12.25
C GLU A 279 -19.44 -19.90 -12.05
N ARG A 280 -19.96 -20.01 -10.84
CA ARG A 280 -21.28 -19.47 -10.46
C ARG A 280 -21.24 -17.96 -10.25
N TYR A 281 -20.19 -17.45 -9.60
CA TYR A 281 -20.10 -16.03 -9.23
C TYR A 281 -19.66 -15.13 -10.38
N ALA A 282 -18.67 -15.56 -11.18
CA ALA A 282 -18.13 -14.80 -12.31
C ALA A 282 -18.01 -15.71 -13.54
N PRO A 283 -19.08 -15.95 -14.30
CA PRO A 283 -19.08 -16.94 -15.39
C PRO A 283 -18.01 -16.69 -16.46
N THR A 284 -17.70 -15.41 -16.74
CA THR A 284 -16.73 -15.01 -17.76
C THR A 284 -15.30 -15.18 -17.25
N LEU A 285 -14.93 -14.49 -16.15
CA LEU A 285 -13.56 -14.47 -15.64
C LEU A 285 -13.20 -15.58 -14.64
N LYS A 286 -14.21 -16.18 -14.00
CA LYS A 286 -14.05 -17.24 -12.99
C LYS A 286 -13.06 -16.81 -11.89
N ASP A 287 -12.04 -17.62 -11.61
CA ASP A 287 -10.99 -17.37 -10.61
C ASP A 287 -10.11 -16.14 -10.89
N LEU A 288 -10.21 -15.56 -12.10
CA LEU A 288 -9.53 -14.33 -12.54
C LEU A 288 -10.42 -13.08 -12.47
N ALA A 289 -11.59 -13.16 -11.84
CA ALA A 289 -12.35 -11.96 -11.48
C ALA A 289 -11.53 -11.06 -10.53
N PRO A 290 -11.86 -9.75 -10.43
CA PRO A 290 -11.15 -8.85 -9.52
C PRO A 290 -11.22 -9.29 -8.05
N ARG A 291 -10.18 -8.91 -7.32
CA ARG A 291 -9.90 -9.38 -5.95
C ARG A 291 -11.03 -9.16 -4.97
N ASP A 292 -11.66 -7.98 -5.01
CA ASP A 292 -12.80 -7.68 -4.13
C ASP A 292 -13.96 -8.68 -4.34
N PHE A 293 -14.23 -9.02 -5.60
CA PHE A 293 -15.29 -9.94 -5.98
C PHE A 293 -14.96 -11.38 -5.56
N VAL A 294 -13.75 -11.87 -5.87
CA VAL A 294 -13.31 -13.22 -5.47
C VAL A 294 -13.28 -13.36 -3.95
N SER A 295 -12.77 -12.36 -3.22
CA SER A 295 -12.72 -12.37 -1.76
C SER A 295 -14.11 -12.38 -1.13
N ARG A 296 -15.08 -11.63 -1.69
CA ARG A 296 -16.49 -11.71 -1.26
C ARG A 296 -17.10 -13.08 -1.53
N SER A 297 -16.88 -13.65 -2.72
CA SER A 297 -17.38 -14.98 -3.07
C SER A 297 -16.83 -16.05 -2.12
N MET A 298 -15.54 -16.00 -1.79
CA MET A 298 -14.92 -16.91 -0.82
C MET A 298 -15.52 -16.77 0.58
N ASP A 299 -15.67 -15.54 1.07
CA ASP A 299 -16.25 -15.28 2.40
C ASP A 299 -17.73 -15.69 2.46
N GLN A 300 -18.47 -15.54 1.36
CA GLN A 300 -19.84 -16.03 1.22
C GLN A 300 -19.90 -17.56 1.29
N GLU A 301 -19.03 -18.29 0.57
CA GLU A 301 -18.96 -19.76 0.66
C GLU A 301 -18.73 -20.22 2.10
N ILE A 302 -17.82 -19.56 2.82
CA ILE A 302 -17.49 -19.86 4.21
C ILE A 302 -18.72 -19.61 5.11
N LYS A 303 -19.35 -18.44 5.00
CA LYS A 303 -20.52 -18.06 5.81
C LYS A 303 -21.75 -18.91 5.55
N GLU A 304 -21.91 -19.43 4.34
CA GLU A 304 -22.99 -20.37 3.98
C GLU A 304 -22.64 -21.83 4.33
N GLY A 305 -21.58 -22.08 5.10
CA GLY A 305 -21.22 -23.40 5.62
C GLY A 305 -20.51 -24.32 4.61
N ARG A 306 -20.12 -23.80 3.44
CA ARG A 306 -19.39 -24.52 2.38
C ARG A 306 -17.87 -24.38 2.49
N GLY A 307 -17.35 -23.81 3.58
CA GLY A 307 -15.92 -23.82 3.89
C GLY A 307 -15.37 -25.22 4.18
N VAL A 308 -14.04 -25.35 4.23
CA VAL A 308 -13.28 -26.59 4.38
C VAL A 308 -12.67 -26.66 5.79
N GLY A 309 -12.21 -27.85 6.18
CA GLY A 309 -11.62 -28.12 7.50
C GLY A 309 -12.66 -28.29 8.61
N PRO A 310 -12.19 -28.59 9.84
CA PRO A 310 -13.08 -28.84 10.99
C PRO A 310 -14.00 -27.66 11.33
N ASN A 311 -13.50 -26.43 11.12
CA ASN A 311 -14.21 -25.19 11.46
C ASN A 311 -14.96 -24.57 10.27
N LYS A 312 -14.87 -25.15 9.06
CA LYS A 312 -15.50 -24.61 7.85
C LYS A 312 -15.07 -23.16 7.54
N ASP A 313 -13.83 -22.79 7.83
CA ASP A 313 -13.36 -21.40 7.91
C ASP A 313 -12.41 -20.95 6.77
N HIS A 314 -12.18 -21.80 5.78
CA HIS A 314 -11.35 -21.50 4.60
C HIS A 314 -11.83 -22.28 3.37
N VAL A 315 -11.21 -22.05 2.21
CA VAL A 315 -11.44 -22.82 0.98
C VAL A 315 -10.11 -23.39 0.46
N LEU A 316 -10.15 -24.15 -0.63
CA LEU A 316 -8.96 -24.78 -1.22
C LEU A 316 -8.56 -24.10 -2.53
N LEU A 317 -7.25 -23.90 -2.72
CA LEU A 317 -6.64 -23.51 -3.99
C LEU A 317 -5.93 -24.72 -4.60
N ASP A 318 -6.48 -25.29 -5.66
CA ASP A 318 -6.04 -26.52 -6.30
C ASP A 318 -5.16 -26.24 -7.52
N LEU A 319 -3.92 -26.73 -7.47
CA LEU A 319 -2.91 -26.64 -8.53
C LEU A 319 -2.52 -28.03 -9.07
N SER A 320 -3.08 -29.11 -8.53
CA SER A 320 -2.61 -30.48 -8.78
C SER A 320 -2.63 -30.89 -10.26
N HIS A 321 -3.48 -30.24 -11.04
CA HIS A 321 -3.65 -30.45 -12.48
C HIS A 321 -2.68 -29.64 -13.37
N ILE A 322 -1.96 -28.65 -12.83
CA ILE A 322 -1.05 -27.76 -13.60
C ILE A 322 0.24 -28.50 -14.02
N GLY A 323 0.62 -29.52 -13.25
CA GLY A 323 1.83 -30.32 -13.49
C GLY A 323 3.06 -29.80 -12.75
N ALA A 324 3.90 -30.74 -12.28
CA ALA A 324 5.06 -30.45 -11.44
C ALA A 324 6.10 -29.52 -12.11
N GLU A 325 6.35 -29.69 -13.40
CA GLU A 325 7.32 -28.89 -14.15
C GLU A 325 6.94 -27.40 -14.16
N THR A 326 5.69 -27.09 -14.49
CA THR A 326 5.16 -25.73 -14.50
C THR A 326 5.20 -25.10 -13.11
N ILE A 327 4.81 -25.85 -12.06
CA ILE A 327 4.84 -25.36 -10.67
C ILE A 327 6.28 -25.03 -10.25
N LEU A 328 7.24 -25.93 -10.51
CA LEU A 328 8.64 -25.73 -10.16
C LEU A 328 9.29 -24.59 -10.92
N LYS A 329 8.88 -24.35 -12.17
CA LYS A 329 9.43 -23.29 -13.01
C LYS A 329 8.81 -21.91 -12.72
N ARG A 330 7.48 -21.83 -12.64
CA ARG A 330 6.73 -20.56 -12.61
C ARG A 330 6.25 -20.14 -11.22
N LEU A 331 6.13 -21.08 -10.29
CA LEU A 331 5.59 -20.90 -8.94
C LEU A 331 6.47 -21.54 -7.83
N PRO A 332 7.81 -21.46 -7.89
CA PRO A 332 8.68 -22.17 -6.95
C PRO A 332 8.50 -21.70 -5.50
N SER A 333 8.34 -20.40 -5.27
CA SER A 333 8.17 -19.83 -3.93
C SER A 333 6.83 -20.23 -3.34
N ILE A 334 5.78 -20.34 -4.16
CA ILE A 334 4.47 -20.79 -3.71
C ILE A 334 4.54 -22.21 -3.17
N ARG A 335 5.27 -23.11 -3.84
CA ARG A 335 5.48 -24.47 -3.32
C ARG A 335 6.22 -24.44 -1.99
N GLU A 336 7.27 -23.64 -1.86
CA GLU A 336 7.97 -23.48 -0.58
C GLU A 336 7.05 -22.96 0.53
N ILE A 337 6.19 -21.98 0.23
CA ILE A 337 5.22 -21.42 1.19
C ILE A 337 4.20 -22.48 1.60
N ALA A 338 3.63 -23.22 0.64
CA ALA A 338 2.67 -24.29 0.91
C ALA A 338 3.27 -25.37 1.82
N LEU A 339 4.51 -25.79 1.55
CA LEU A 339 5.21 -26.78 2.37
C LEU A 339 5.49 -26.27 3.79
N LYS A 340 5.94 -25.02 3.94
CA LYS A 340 6.37 -24.46 5.23
C LYS A 340 5.23 -23.98 6.12
N PHE A 341 4.17 -23.41 5.52
CA PHE A 341 3.11 -22.72 6.26
C PHE A 341 1.76 -23.40 6.19
N ALA A 342 1.53 -24.30 5.22
CA ALA A 342 0.32 -25.09 5.12
C ALA A 342 0.54 -26.60 5.32
N ASN A 343 1.81 -27.04 5.42
CA ASN A 343 2.19 -28.46 5.46
C ASN A 343 1.65 -29.27 4.28
N VAL A 344 1.57 -28.65 3.09
CA VAL A 344 1.02 -29.26 1.86
C VAL A 344 2.02 -29.15 0.72
N ASP A 345 2.17 -30.22 -0.07
CA ASP A 345 2.84 -30.15 -1.37
C ASP A 345 1.80 -29.84 -2.46
N CYS A 346 1.79 -28.60 -2.96
CA CYS A 346 0.81 -28.11 -3.93
C CYS A 346 0.85 -28.82 -5.30
N ILE A 347 1.86 -29.66 -5.54
CA ILE A 347 1.90 -30.56 -6.70
C ILE A 347 0.85 -31.68 -6.55
N LYS A 348 0.53 -32.09 -5.32
CA LYS A 348 -0.30 -33.27 -5.04
C LYS A 348 -1.65 -32.90 -4.43
N GLU A 349 -1.66 -31.88 -3.57
CA GLU A 349 -2.82 -31.56 -2.74
C GLU A 349 -3.10 -30.04 -2.76
N PRO A 350 -4.37 -29.60 -2.66
CA PRO A 350 -4.72 -28.17 -2.67
C PRO A 350 -4.23 -27.40 -1.44
N ILE A 351 -3.93 -26.11 -1.61
CA ILE A 351 -3.49 -25.21 -0.53
C ILE A 351 -4.73 -24.63 0.20
N PRO A 352 -4.81 -24.70 1.54
CA PRO A 352 -5.87 -24.04 2.30
C PRO A 352 -5.67 -22.52 2.30
N VAL A 353 -6.68 -21.78 1.84
CA VAL A 353 -6.62 -20.33 1.62
C VAL A 353 -7.87 -19.59 2.10
N VAL A 354 -7.68 -18.35 2.54
CA VAL A 354 -8.75 -17.46 3.03
C VAL A 354 -8.45 -16.00 2.66
N PRO A 355 -9.47 -15.16 2.40
CA PRO A 355 -9.27 -13.73 2.18
C PRO A 355 -8.48 -13.10 3.33
N THR A 356 -7.39 -12.41 2.99
CA THR A 356 -6.46 -11.85 3.99
C THR A 356 -6.09 -10.41 3.63
N ILE A 357 -6.00 -9.51 4.62
CA ILE A 357 -5.62 -8.11 4.39
C ILE A 357 -4.28 -8.03 3.65
N HIS A 358 -4.24 -7.17 2.63
CA HIS A 358 -3.13 -7.16 1.70
C HIS A 358 -2.66 -5.80 1.25
N TYR A 359 -3.57 -4.87 0.94
CA TYR A 359 -3.18 -3.59 0.38
C TYR A 359 -4.13 -2.49 0.83
N GLN A 360 -3.56 -1.33 1.13
CA GLN A 360 -4.31 -0.12 1.46
C GLN A 360 -4.47 0.72 0.19
N MET A 361 -5.71 0.93 -0.27
CA MET A 361 -5.95 1.80 -1.43
C MET A 361 -5.90 3.28 -1.05
N GLY A 362 -6.39 3.61 0.14
CA GLY A 362 -6.28 4.93 0.73
C GLY A 362 -4.85 5.30 1.11
N GLY A 363 -4.65 6.55 1.50
CA GLY A 363 -3.32 7.08 1.84
C GLY A 363 -3.28 8.61 1.88
N ILE A 364 -2.08 9.17 1.80
CA ILE A 364 -1.87 10.62 1.73
C ILE A 364 -2.28 11.11 0.34
N PRO A 365 -3.27 12.01 0.20
CA PRO A 365 -3.75 12.47 -1.10
C PRO A 365 -2.65 13.21 -1.86
N THR A 366 -2.48 12.89 -3.14
CA THR A 366 -1.43 13.49 -3.99
C THR A 366 -1.92 13.76 -5.40
N ASN A 367 -1.36 14.74 -6.10
CA ASN A 367 -1.55 14.87 -7.54
C ASN A 367 -0.67 13.88 -8.35
N ILE A 368 -0.77 13.90 -9.68
CA ILE A 368 0.00 13.01 -10.59
C ILE A 368 1.53 13.16 -10.49
N HIS A 369 2.02 14.26 -9.91
CA HIS A 369 3.44 14.53 -9.67
C HIS A 369 3.90 14.06 -8.29
N GLY A 370 3.01 13.45 -7.50
CA GLY A 370 3.27 13.02 -6.14
C GLY A 370 3.29 14.16 -5.12
N GLN A 371 2.92 15.40 -5.49
CA GLN A 371 2.82 16.50 -4.52
C GLN A 371 1.61 16.24 -3.63
N VAL A 372 1.77 16.41 -2.33
CA VAL A 372 0.69 16.20 -1.36
C VAL A 372 -0.32 17.33 -1.44
N VAL A 373 -1.61 16.97 -1.44
CA VAL A 373 -2.76 17.88 -1.41
C VAL A 373 -3.66 17.58 -0.19
N GLY A 374 -4.92 18.01 -0.16
CA GLY A 374 -5.86 17.61 0.89
C GLY A 374 -5.63 18.31 2.24
N THR A 375 -5.52 19.64 2.22
CA THR A 375 -5.36 20.45 3.44
C THR A 375 -6.72 20.98 3.93
N PRO A 376 -6.83 21.45 5.19
CA PRO A 376 -8.05 22.13 5.66
C PRO A 376 -8.40 23.40 4.87
N ARG A 377 -7.43 23.98 4.14
CA ARG A 377 -7.61 25.18 3.31
C ARG A 377 -8.20 24.86 1.92
N GLY A 378 -7.99 23.63 1.41
CA GLY A 378 -8.54 23.18 0.14
C GLY A 378 -8.06 21.78 -0.25
N HIS A 379 -8.93 21.01 -0.93
CA HIS A 379 -8.65 19.62 -1.28
C HIS A 379 -7.61 19.43 -2.39
N GLU A 380 -7.44 20.40 -3.30
CA GLU A 380 -6.39 20.43 -4.33
C GLU A 380 -5.20 21.34 -3.98
N GLU A 381 -5.22 21.97 -2.79
CA GLU A 381 -4.11 22.85 -2.40
C GLU A 381 -2.86 22.04 -2.10
N VAL A 382 -1.77 22.34 -2.81
CA VAL A 382 -0.48 21.69 -2.62
C VAL A 382 0.17 22.12 -1.30
N VAL A 383 0.67 21.15 -0.55
CA VAL A 383 1.57 21.38 0.58
C VAL A 383 2.99 21.54 0.03
N ASN A 384 3.53 22.77 0.01
CA ASN A 384 4.83 23.00 -0.62
C ASN A 384 5.94 22.22 0.10
N GLY A 385 6.89 21.75 -0.69
CA GLY A 385 7.98 20.92 -0.21
C GLY A 385 7.57 19.49 0.18
N PHE A 386 6.29 19.08 0.08
CA PHE A 386 5.86 17.75 0.49
C PHE A 386 5.35 16.87 -0.65
N TYR A 387 5.86 15.65 -0.70
CA TYR A 387 5.53 14.64 -1.70
C TYR A 387 5.21 13.29 -1.03
N ALA A 388 4.38 12.48 -1.65
CA ALA A 388 4.17 11.08 -1.26
C ALA A 388 4.01 10.20 -2.52
N VAL A 389 4.53 8.97 -2.47
CA VAL A 389 4.46 8.01 -3.59
C VAL A 389 4.36 6.56 -3.10
N GLY A 390 3.77 5.69 -3.92
CA GLY A 390 3.52 4.29 -3.58
C GLY A 390 2.39 4.11 -2.58
N GLU A 391 2.36 2.98 -1.87
CA GLU A 391 1.21 2.59 -1.03
C GLU A 391 0.88 3.56 0.12
N CYS A 392 1.80 4.44 0.53
CA CYS A 392 1.45 5.48 1.52
C CYS A 392 0.69 6.66 0.90
N SER A 393 0.62 6.77 -0.42
CA SER A 393 -0.06 7.82 -1.16
C SER A 393 -1.40 7.36 -1.72
N CYS A 394 -2.28 8.32 -2.00
CA CYS A 394 -3.53 8.13 -2.71
C CYS A 394 -3.59 9.15 -3.85
N VAL A 395 -3.12 8.74 -5.04
CA VAL A 395 -3.05 9.61 -6.22
C VAL A 395 -4.43 10.04 -6.77
N SER A 396 -5.46 9.20 -6.94
CA SER A 396 -5.63 7.76 -6.72
C SER A 396 -5.78 6.97 -8.02
N VAL A 397 -4.85 6.05 -8.31
CA VAL A 397 -4.96 5.15 -9.47
C VAL A 397 -5.68 3.83 -9.16
N HIS A 398 -6.03 3.59 -7.89
CA HIS A 398 -6.57 2.32 -7.42
C HIS A 398 -8.03 2.42 -6.97
N GLY A 399 -8.50 3.62 -6.62
CA GLY A 399 -9.86 3.86 -6.11
C GLY A 399 -10.31 2.83 -5.09
N ALA A 400 -11.48 2.24 -5.30
CA ALA A 400 -12.09 1.31 -4.34
C ALA A 400 -11.56 -0.13 -4.42
N ASN A 401 -10.82 -0.49 -5.47
CA ASN A 401 -10.19 -1.80 -5.61
C ASN A 401 -9.01 -1.76 -6.58
N ARG A 402 -7.82 -2.11 -6.09
CA ARG A 402 -6.62 -2.21 -6.90
C ARG A 402 -6.61 -3.48 -7.78
N LEU A 403 -6.27 -3.35 -9.06
CA LEU A 403 -5.91 -4.52 -9.87
C LEU A 403 -4.56 -5.13 -9.42
N GLY A 404 -4.47 -6.46 -9.48
CA GLY A 404 -3.19 -7.12 -9.32
C GLY A 404 -2.14 -6.57 -10.29
N THR A 405 -0.86 -6.60 -9.91
CA THR A 405 0.28 -6.01 -10.65
C THR A 405 0.37 -4.48 -10.72
N ASN A 406 -0.74 -3.75 -10.57
CA ASN A 406 -0.73 -2.28 -10.65
C ASN A 406 0.02 -1.59 -9.49
N SER A 407 0.21 -2.25 -8.34
CA SER A 407 0.98 -1.64 -7.25
C SER A 407 2.45 -1.47 -7.60
N LEU A 408 3.13 -2.52 -8.11
CA LEU A 408 4.53 -2.40 -8.52
C LEU A 408 4.71 -1.38 -9.66
N LEU A 409 3.72 -1.27 -10.54
CA LEU A 409 3.67 -0.26 -11.59
C LEU A 409 3.57 1.15 -11.02
N ASP A 410 2.62 1.39 -10.12
CA ASP A 410 2.48 2.64 -9.38
C ASP A 410 3.81 3.05 -8.74
N LEU A 411 4.48 2.12 -8.03
CA LEU A 411 5.75 2.43 -7.36
C LEU A 411 6.77 3.06 -8.33
N VAL A 412 6.94 2.46 -9.50
CA VAL A 412 7.98 2.89 -10.45
C VAL A 412 7.54 4.08 -11.29
N VAL A 413 6.27 4.18 -11.65
CA VAL A 413 5.76 5.31 -12.44
C VAL A 413 5.73 6.58 -11.59
N PHE A 414 5.08 6.55 -10.43
CA PHE A 414 4.93 7.74 -9.60
C PHE A 414 6.21 8.09 -8.85
N GLY A 415 7.03 7.10 -8.47
CA GLY A 415 8.38 7.36 -7.96
C GLY A 415 9.24 8.11 -8.99
N ARG A 416 9.16 7.75 -10.28
CA ARG A 416 9.83 8.47 -11.37
C ARG A 416 9.22 9.85 -11.61
N ALA A 417 7.90 9.96 -11.63
CA ALA A 417 7.19 11.21 -11.87
C ALA A 417 7.52 12.26 -10.80
N ALA A 418 7.48 11.87 -9.52
CA ALA A 418 7.87 12.74 -8.41
C ALA A 418 9.34 13.13 -8.50
N GLY A 419 10.24 12.18 -8.80
CA GLY A 419 11.66 12.48 -9.03
C GLY A 419 11.85 13.54 -10.13
N ASN A 420 11.18 13.38 -11.27
CA ASN A 420 11.26 14.34 -12.39
C ASN A 420 10.71 15.73 -12.02
N HIS A 421 9.62 15.78 -11.25
CA HIS A 421 9.04 17.04 -10.80
C HIS A 421 9.96 17.75 -9.81
N ILE A 422 10.45 17.03 -8.78
CA ILE A 422 11.36 17.55 -7.77
C ILE A 422 12.67 18.08 -8.39
N VAL A 423 13.24 17.40 -9.41
CA VAL A 423 14.43 17.89 -10.12
C VAL A 423 14.20 19.27 -10.73
N LYS A 424 13.01 19.54 -11.27
CA LYS A 424 12.68 20.87 -11.82
C LYS A 424 12.49 21.88 -10.71
N HIS A 425 11.69 21.52 -9.70
CA HIS A 425 11.32 22.40 -8.60
C HIS A 425 12.52 22.83 -7.72
N VAL A 426 13.37 21.88 -7.32
CA VAL A 426 14.53 22.16 -6.45
C VAL A 426 15.53 23.13 -7.10
N LYS A 427 15.62 23.13 -8.45
CA LYS A 427 16.49 24.07 -9.19
C LYS A 427 16.03 25.53 -9.07
N GLU A 428 14.76 25.74 -8.75
CA GLU A 428 14.18 27.08 -8.54
C GLU A 428 14.42 27.57 -7.10
N ILE A 429 14.73 26.66 -6.17
CA ILE A 429 14.96 26.96 -4.75
C ILE A 429 16.45 27.21 -4.50
N LYS A 430 16.80 28.49 -4.29
CA LYS A 430 18.18 28.92 -4.02
C LYS A 430 18.69 28.50 -2.64
N GLU A 431 17.86 28.67 -1.60
CA GLU A 431 18.23 28.44 -0.21
C GLU A 431 17.13 27.68 0.55
N HIS A 432 17.52 26.93 1.58
CA HIS A 432 16.57 26.34 2.53
C HIS A 432 15.82 27.42 3.28
N LYS A 433 14.51 27.22 3.49
CA LYS A 433 13.73 28.06 4.40
C LYS A 433 14.28 27.95 5.83
N PRO A 434 14.19 29.01 6.65
CA PRO A 434 14.55 28.92 8.06
C PRO A 434 13.63 27.93 8.79
N LEU A 435 14.23 27.08 9.63
CA LEU A 435 13.45 26.20 10.50
C LEU A 435 12.77 27.02 11.61
N PRO A 436 11.56 26.63 12.03
CA PRO A 436 10.92 27.23 13.19
C PRO A 436 11.73 26.91 14.47
N ALA A 437 11.62 27.77 15.48
CA ALA A 437 12.42 27.64 16.72
C ALA A 437 12.08 26.36 17.52
N ASP A 438 10.88 25.83 17.35
CA ASP A 438 10.30 24.65 17.99
C ASP A 438 10.31 23.40 17.07
N ALA A 439 11.12 23.42 15.99
CA ALA A 439 11.15 22.37 14.96
C ALA A 439 11.28 20.92 15.46
N ALA A 440 11.82 20.70 16.66
CA ALA A 440 11.99 19.38 17.27
C ALA A 440 11.11 19.12 18.49
N ASP A 441 10.42 20.13 19.02
CA ASP A 441 9.77 20.07 20.34
C ASP A 441 8.70 18.97 20.40
N PHE A 442 7.89 18.85 19.34
CA PHE A 442 6.84 17.84 19.29
C PHE A 442 7.42 16.42 19.33
N ALA A 443 8.37 16.09 18.46
CA ALA A 443 8.98 14.77 18.41
C ALA A 443 9.73 14.43 19.71
N LEU A 444 10.47 15.40 20.27
CA LEU A 444 11.15 15.23 21.55
C LEU A 444 10.17 15.03 22.72
N SER A 445 9.02 15.72 22.72
CA SER A 445 7.99 15.52 23.75
C SER A 445 7.38 14.11 23.70
N ARG A 446 7.22 13.52 22.51
CA ARG A 446 6.73 12.15 22.34
C ARG A 446 7.74 11.13 22.90
N LEU A 447 9.02 11.32 22.61
CA LEU A 447 10.10 10.49 23.14
C LEU A 447 10.22 10.64 24.66
N ASP A 448 10.20 11.88 25.17
CA ASP A 448 10.28 12.17 26.60
C ASP A 448 9.10 11.55 27.38
N LYS A 449 7.89 11.56 26.80
CA LYS A 449 6.72 10.87 27.37
C LYS A 449 6.96 9.36 27.53
N LEU A 450 7.54 8.71 26.52
CA LEU A 450 7.89 7.29 26.58
C LEU A 450 9.03 7.05 27.59
N ASP A 451 10.07 7.87 27.59
CA ASP A 451 11.22 7.69 28.48
C ASP A 451 10.82 7.89 29.96
N LYS A 452 9.92 8.84 30.25
CA LYS A 452 9.40 9.11 31.60
C LYS A 452 8.25 8.20 32.05
N SER A 453 7.69 7.35 31.18
CA SER A 453 6.58 6.48 31.57
C SER A 453 7.00 5.56 32.72
N ALA A 454 6.35 5.65 33.88
CA ALA A 454 6.65 4.85 35.08
C ALA A 454 5.68 3.68 35.28
N SER A 455 4.47 3.80 34.75
CA SER A 455 3.42 2.78 34.74
C SER A 455 2.57 2.98 33.48
N GLY A 456 1.68 2.03 33.20
CA GLY A 456 0.87 2.03 31.98
C GLY A 456 0.78 0.65 31.33
N GLU A 457 0.24 0.62 30.13
CA GLU A 457 -0.04 -0.61 29.40
C GLU A 457 1.11 -1.04 28.48
N TYR A 458 1.18 -2.35 28.18
CA TYR A 458 2.17 -2.90 27.27
C TYR A 458 1.79 -2.64 25.81
N THR A 459 2.72 -2.08 25.02
CA THR A 459 2.52 -1.70 23.61
C THR A 459 1.81 -2.76 22.78
N GLN A 460 2.29 -4.01 22.78
CA GLN A 460 1.73 -5.04 21.91
C GLN A 460 0.35 -5.54 22.36
N ALA A 461 -0.03 -5.34 23.63
CA ALA A 461 -1.38 -5.66 24.09
C ALA A 461 -2.40 -4.69 23.46
N ILE A 462 -2.11 -3.38 23.50
CA ILE A 462 -2.96 -2.37 22.85
C ILE A 462 -2.98 -2.57 21.33
N ALA A 463 -1.81 -2.86 20.73
CA ALA A 463 -1.74 -3.15 19.30
C ALA A 463 -2.57 -4.39 18.92
N ALA A 464 -2.62 -5.41 19.78
CA ALA A 464 -3.46 -6.59 19.57
C ALA A 464 -4.95 -6.27 19.64
N ASP A 465 -5.35 -5.34 20.52
CA ASP A 465 -6.74 -4.89 20.61
C ASP A 465 -7.17 -4.08 19.37
N ILE A 466 -6.29 -3.23 18.81
CA ILE A 466 -6.51 -2.61 17.49
C ILE A 466 -6.73 -3.71 16.45
N ARG A 467 -5.78 -4.66 16.35
CA ARG A 467 -5.81 -5.75 15.36
C ARG A 467 -7.07 -6.60 15.43
N SER A 468 -7.49 -6.97 16.64
CA SER A 468 -8.70 -7.76 16.88
C SER A 468 -9.96 -6.97 16.54
N THR A 469 -10.00 -5.69 16.92
CA THR A 469 -11.14 -4.80 16.64
C THR A 469 -11.29 -4.60 15.14
N MET A 470 -10.22 -4.26 14.42
CA MET A 470 -10.23 -4.10 12.97
C MET A 470 -10.63 -5.39 12.26
N GLN A 471 -10.07 -6.54 12.66
CA GLN A 471 -10.40 -7.83 12.07
C GLN A 471 -11.88 -8.18 12.21
N SER A 472 -12.47 -7.84 13.36
CA SER A 472 -13.85 -8.20 13.68
C SER A 472 -14.88 -7.20 13.13
N HIS A 473 -14.52 -5.91 13.02
CA HIS A 473 -15.48 -4.86 12.68
C HIS A 473 -15.29 -4.23 11.28
N ALA A 474 -14.14 -4.46 10.64
CA ALA A 474 -13.82 -3.98 9.30
C ALA A 474 -13.34 -5.10 8.36
N GLY A 475 -13.93 -6.29 8.50
CA GLY A 475 -13.71 -7.43 7.61
C GLY A 475 -14.23 -7.21 6.18
N VAL A 476 -14.33 -8.30 5.40
CA VAL A 476 -14.76 -8.27 3.98
C VAL A 476 -16.18 -7.70 3.85
N PHE A 477 -17.14 -8.24 4.60
CA PHE A 477 -18.50 -7.69 4.69
C PHE A 477 -18.66 -6.90 5.99
N ARG A 478 -19.39 -5.79 5.89
CA ARG A 478 -19.59 -4.83 6.96
C ARG A 478 -21.08 -4.52 7.10
N THR A 479 -21.50 -4.10 8.30
CA THR A 479 -22.84 -3.54 8.53
C THR A 479 -22.70 -2.25 9.31
N SER A 480 -23.72 -1.39 9.28
CA SER A 480 -23.73 -0.13 10.03
C SER A 480 -23.57 -0.37 11.53
N LYS A 481 -24.23 -1.40 12.05
CA LYS A 481 -24.09 -1.80 13.46
C LYS A 481 -22.64 -2.19 13.78
N LEU A 482 -22.07 -3.08 12.96
CA LEU A 482 -20.71 -3.56 13.16
C LEU A 482 -19.68 -2.42 13.10
N LEU A 483 -19.82 -1.52 12.12
CA LEU A 483 -18.92 -0.38 11.95
C LEU A 483 -19.05 0.64 13.08
N ALA A 484 -20.28 0.97 13.50
CA ALA A 484 -20.52 1.88 14.61
C ALA A 484 -19.93 1.34 15.93
N GLU A 485 -20.14 0.06 16.24
CA GLU A 485 -19.52 -0.58 17.40
C GLU A 485 -17.98 -0.54 17.33
N GLY A 486 -17.43 -0.77 16.14
CA GLY A 486 -15.99 -0.74 15.94
C GLY A 486 -15.38 0.67 16.02
N VAL A 487 -16.11 1.72 15.64
CA VAL A 487 -15.67 3.12 15.84
C VAL A 487 -15.50 3.42 17.34
N GLU A 488 -16.50 3.09 18.16
CA GLU A 488 -16.42 3.30 19.62
C GLU A 488 -15.27 2.49 20.23
N LYS A 489 -15.12 1.22 19.86
CA LYS A 489 -14.00 0.40 20.35
C LYS A 489 -12.63 0.95 19.95
N ILE A 490 -12.45 1.39 18.71
CA ILE A 490 -11.18 1.99 18.28
C ILE A 490 -10.93 3.31 19.01
N LYS A 491 -11.97 4.10 19.31
CA LYS A 491 -11.84 5.32 20.13
C LYS A 491 -11.35 4.99 21.54
N GLU A 492 -11.94 3.99 22.20
CA GLU A 492 -11.49 3.50 23.53
C GLU A 492 -10.03 3.01 23.49
N VAL A 493 -9.67 2.22 22.49
CA VAL A 493 -8.28 1.71 22.33
C VAL A 493 -7.31 2.85 22.01
N ALA A 494 -7.74 3.86 21.24
CA ALA A 494 -6.93 5.02 20.90
C ALA A 494 -6.55 5.86 22.12
N GLU A 495 -7.45 6.01 23.10
CA GLU A 495 -7.16 6.69 24.38
C GLU A 495 -6.07 5.93 25.17
N ARG A 496 -6.10 4.60 25.15
CA ARG A 496 -5.11 3.75 25.84
C ARG A 496 -3.69 3.88 25.28
N VAL A 497 -3.54 4.15 23.98
CA VAL A 497 -2.22 4.38 23.35
C VAL A 497 -1.45 5.51 24.04
N ASP A 498 -2.15 6.50 24.60
CA ASP A 498 -1.54 7.60 25.33
C ASP A 498 -1.04 7.23 26.74
N HIS A 499 -1.30 6.00 27.20
CA HIS A 499 -0.94 5.45 28.50
C HIS A 499 0.01 4.24 28.40
N VAL A 500 0.78 4.14 27.31
CA VAL A 500 1.81 3.10 27.15
C VAL A 500 2.94 3.27 28.16
N HIS A 501 3.38 2.13 28.73
CA HIS A 501 4.60 2.05 29.52
C HIS A 501 5.74 1.38 28.74
N LEU A 502 6.77 2.16 28.43
CA LEU A 502 8.01 1.64 27.85
C LEU A 502 8.89 1.07 28.97
N LYS A 503 9.00 -0.25 29.09
CA LYS A 503 9.82 -0.91 30.12
C LYS A 503 11.33 -0.80 29.82
N ASP A 504 11.72 -1.05 28.58
CA ASP A 504 13.11 -0.91 28.14
C ASP A 504 13.41 0.57 27.89
N LYS A 505 14.25 1.18 28.74
CA LYS A 505 14.70 2.58 28.61
C LYS A 505 16.06 2.72 27.91
N SER A 506 16.63 1.62 27.42
CA SER A 506 17.90 1.67 26.69
C SER A 506 17.80 2.62 25.49
N LYS A 507 18.93 3.21 25.09
CA LYS A 507 18.97 4.18 24.00
C LYS A 507 19.19 3.48 22.65
N VAL A 508 20.22 2.63 22.60
CA VAL A 508 20.73 1.92 21.42
C VAL A 508 19.79 0.78 21.03
N PHE A 509 19.37 0.78 19.76
CA PHE A 509 18.58 -0.27 19.11
C PHE A 509 17.37 -0.75 19.93
N ASN A 510 16.71 0.18 20.63
CA ASN A 510 15.56 -0.12 21.46
C ASN A 510 14.31 -0.32 20.59
N THR A 511 14.03 -1.58 20.24
CA THR A 511 12.88 -1.93 19.42
C THR A 511 11.56 -1.74 20.16
N ALA A 512 11.53 -1.81 21.50
CA ALA A 512 10.32 -1.52 22.27
C ALA A 512 9.87 -0.06 22.13
N ARG A 513 10.84 0.88 22.02
CA ARG A 513 10.57 2.30 21.72
C ARG A 513 10.04 2.45 20.29
N VAL A 514 10.67 1.80 19.33
CA VAL A 514 10.23 1.82 17.92
C VAL A 514 8.79 1.32 17.80
N GLU A 515 8.47 0.16 18.39
CA GLU A 515 7.12 -0.39 18.38
C GLU A 515 6.09 0.51 19.07
N ALA A 516 6.47 1.21 20.15
CA ALA A 516 5.60 2.18 20.82
C ALA A 516 5.30 3.40 19.93
N LEU A 517 6.29 3.85 19.15
CA LEU A 517 6.12 4.92 18.18
C LEU A 517 5.27 4.46 16.98
N GLU A 518 5.46 3.22 16.52
CA GLU A 518 4.63 2.60 15.48
C GLU A 518 3.17 2.44 15.92
N LEU A 519 2.91 2.10 17.19
CA LEU A 519 1.56 2.01 17.75
C LEU A 519 0.80 3.35 17.63
N ALA A 520 1.49 4.48 17.83
CA ALA A 520 0.89 5.79 17.63
C ALA A 520 0.50 6.05 16.16
N ASN A 521 1.18 5.42 15.20
CA ASN A 521 0.81 5.50 13.78
C ASN A 521 -0.37 4.57 13.46
N LEU A 522 -0.35 3.33 13.97
CA LEU A 522 -1.45 2.38 13.84
C LEU A 522 -2.77 2.95 14.38
N LYS A 523 -2.70 3.74 15.47
CA LYS A 523 -3.85 4.47 16.05
C LYS A 523 -4.54 5.35 15.01
N GLU A 524 -3.79 6.24 14.35
CA GLU A 524 -4.35 7.18 13.37
C GLU A 524 -4.97 6.44 12.18
N VAL A 525 -4.29 5.41 11.67
CA VAL A 525 -4.78 4.62 10.53
C VAL A 525 -6.07 3.87 10.90
N ALA A 526 -6.15 3.27 12.10
CA ALA A 526 -7.33 2.56 12.55
C ALA A 526 -8.52 3.51 12.73
N ARG A 527 -8.32 4.69 13.35
CA ARG A 527 -9.35 5.74 13.47
C ARG A 527 -9.85 6.17 12.09
N ALA A 528 -8.93 6.55 11.20
CA ALA A 528 -9.27 6.99 9.85
C ALA A 528 -10.08 5.93 9.09
N THR A 529 -9.67 4.66 9.19
CA THR A 529 -10.35 3.54 8.54
C THR A 529 -11.77 3.36 9.06
N MET A 530 -11.96 3.29 10.38
CA MET A 530 -13.27 3.00 10.98
C MET A 530 -14.26 4.13 10.80
N VAL A 531 -13.81 5.38 11.00
CA VAL A 531 -14.66 6.56 10.84
C VAL A 531 -15.09 6.72 9.37
N SER A 532 -14.16 6.59 8.42
CA SER A 532 -14.46 6.68 6.99
C SER A 532 -15.39 5.54 6.55
N ALA A 533 -15.14 4.31 7.01
CA ALA A 533 -15.95 3.15 6.65
C ALA A 533 -17.37 3.26 7.23
N ASN A 534 -17.53 3.75 8.46
CA ASN A 534 -18.85 3.95 9.06
C ASN A 534 -19.66 5.04 8.34
N ALA A 535 -18.99 6.09 7.84
CA ALA A 535 -19.66 7.19 7.17
C ALA A 535 -20.14 6.87 5.75
N ARG A 536 -19.39 6.06 4.99
CA ARG A 536 -19.77 5.67 3.63
C ARG A 536 -20.94 4.70 3.64
N LYS A 537 -22.09 5.14 3.12
CA LYS A 537 -23.35 4.38 3.06
C LYS A 537 -23.67 3.92 1.62
N GLU A 538 -22.78 3.09 1.08
CA GLU A 538 -22.90 2.41 -0.22
C GLU A 538 -22.03 1.15 -0.21
N SER A 539 -22.07 0.36 -1.28
CA SER A 539 -21.07 -0.67 -1.55
C SER A 539 -20.32 -0.39 -2.84
N ARG A 540 -18.99 -0.30 -2.75
CA ARG A 540 -18.10 0.01 -3.87
C ARG A 540 -16.77 -0.71 -3.73
N GLY A 541 -16.34 -1.42 -4.77
CA GLY A 541 -15.07 -2.16 -4.77
C GLY A 541 -14.90 -3.04 -3.53
N ALA A 542 -13.85 -2.80 -2.74
CA ALA A 542 -13.54 -3.56 -1.53
C ALA A 542 -14.34 -3.14 -0.28
N HIS A 543 -15.11 -2.06 -0.34
CA HIS A 543 -16.04 -1.67 0.72
C HIS A 543 -17.41 -2.29 0.42
N ALA A 544 -17.75 -3.38 1.10
CA ALA A 544 -19.03 -4.07 0.96
C ALA A 544 -19.84 -3.94 2.24
N GLN A 545 -20.88 -3.12 2.21
CA GLN A 545 -21.75 -2.84 3.34
C GLN A 545 -23.13 -3.47 3.10
N SER A 546 -23.47 -4.52 3.85
CA SER A 546 -24.69 -5.30 3.62
C SER A 546 -25.99 -4.53 3.89
N ASP A 547 -25.96 -3.42 4.63
CA ASP A 547 -27.14 -2.57 4.82
C ASP A 547 -27.38 -1.64 3.60
N TYR A 548 -26.38 -1.47 2.72
CA TYR A 548 -26.37 -0.59 1.56
C TYR A 548 -25.61 -1.29 0.42
N GLU A 549 -26.21 -2.34 -0.14
CA GLU A 549 -25.55 -3.28 -1.07
C GLU A 549 -25.25 -2.68 -2.45
N GLU A 550 -25.91 -1.58 -2.81
CA GLU A 550 -25.77 -0.94 -4.12
C GLU A 550 -24.68 0.13 -4.13
N ARG A 551 -24.07 0.31 -5.30
CA ARG A 551 -23.17 1.42 -5.59
C ARG A 551 -23.98 2.68 -5.84
N ASP A 552 -23.60 3.80 -5.21
CA ASP A 552 -24.32 5.07 -5.32
C ASP A 552 -23.44 6.14 -5.96
N ASP A 553 -23.51 6.24 -7.28
CA ASP A 553 -22.73 7.21 -8.04
C ASP A 553 -23.23 8.66 -7.87
N VAL A 554 -24.43 8.87 -7.32
CA VAL A 554 -25.00 10.21 -7.11
C VAL A 554 -24.38 10.85 -5.85
N ASN A 555 -24.34 10.11 -4.75
CA ASN A 555 -23.89 10.65 -3.46
C ASN A 555 -22.44 10.29 -3.13
N TRP A 556 -21.91 9.20 -3.69
CA TRP A 556 -20.66 8.59 -3.22
C TRP A 556 -19.57 8.41 -4.29
N LEU A 557 -19.77 8.91 -5.51
CA LEU A 557 -18.68 9.09 -6.50
C LEU A 557 -17.76 10.27 -6.10
N ARG A 558 -17.10 10.12 -4.95
CA ARG A 558 -16.23 11.10 -4.30
C ARG A 558 -15.27 10.39 -3.36
N HIS A 559 -14.09 10.95 -3.20
CA HIS A 559 -13.10 10.49 -2.25
C HIS A 559 -13.44 10.96 -0.84
N THR A 560 -13.18 10.12 0.15
CA THR A 560 -13.30 10.47 1.57
C THR A 560 -12.00 11.11 2.04
N LEU A 561 -12.06 12.24 2.75
CA LEU A 561 -10.90 12.89 3.37
C LEU A 561 -11.10 12.90 4.90
N TRP A 562 -10.25 12.19 5.64
CA TRP A 562 -10.28 12.17 7.09
C TRP A 562 -9.15 13.01 7.67
N PHE A 563 -9.49 13.85 8.65
CA PHE A 563 -8.55 14.64 9.44
C PHE A 563 -8.51 14.10 10.87
N SER A 564 -7.30 13.95 11.42
CA SER A 564 -7.12 13.42 12.78
C SER A 564 -7.77 14.29 13.86
N GLU A 565 -7.73 15.61 13.66
CA GLU A 565 -8.39 16.56 14.53
C GLU A 565 -9.91 16.37 14.47
N GLY A 566 -10.49 15.96 15.60
CA GLY A 566 -11.93 15.77 15.75
C GLY A 566 -12.52 14.63 14.93
N ASP A 567 -11.71 13.75 14.33
CA ASP A 567 -12.17 12.71 13.38
C ASP A 567 -13.02 13.31 12.24
N ARG A 568 -12.70 14.54 11.82
CA ARG A 568 -13.48 15.28 10.84
C ARG A 568 -13.38 14.65 9.46
N LEU A 569 -14.52 14.49 8.80
CA LEU A 569 -14.61 14.06 7.41
C LEU A 569 -14.94 15.24 6.49
N ASP A 570 -14.23 15.30 5.37
CA ASP A 570 -14.56 16.07 4.17
C ASP A 570 -14.59 15.12 2.97
N TYR A 571 -14.95 15.65 1.79
CA TYR A 571 -14.96 14.88 0.55
C TYR A 571 -14.41 15.72 -0.61
N LYS A 572 -13.83 15.05 -1.60
CA LYS A 572 -13.43 15.68 -2.87
C LYS A 572 -13.94 14.87 -4.08
N PRO A 573 -14.23 15.52 -5.21
CA PRO A 573 -14.69 14.81 -6.40
C PRO A 573 -13.59 13.91 -6.97
N VAL A 574 -14.00 12.85 -7.68
CA VAL A 574 -13.10 12.03 -8.51
C VAL A 574 -12.74 12.81 -9.78
N HIS A 575 -11.48 12.78 -10.20
CA HIS A 575 -11.05 13.37 -11.47
C HIS A 575 -11.50 12.48 -12.64
N MET A 576 -12.65 12.81 -13.23
CA MET A 576 -13.23 12.03 -14.33
C MET A 576 -12.62 12.37 -15.70
N ASN A 577 -11.90 13.48 -15.83
CA ASN A 577 -11.34 13.94 -17.10
C ASN A 577 -9.92 13.39 -17.30
N PRO A 578 -9.69 12.54 -18.32
CA PRO A 578 -8.34 12.10 -18.65
C PRO A 578 -7.51 13.24 -19.26
N LEU A 579 -6.21 13.00 -19.45
CA LEU A 579 -5.28 13.95 -20.04
C LEU A 579 -5.41 14.05 -21.57
N THR A 580 -5.60 12.92 -22.27
CA THR A 580 -5.56 12.88 -23.75
C THR A 580 -6.65 12.05 -24.42
N VAL A 581 -7.48 11.35 -23.65
CA VAL A 581 -8.55 10.48 -24.17
C VAL A 581 -9.91 10.84 -23.57
N GLU A 582 -10.97 10.27 -24.14
CA GLU A 582 -12.32 10.40 -23.57
C GLU A 582 -12.43 9.69 -22.23
N SER A 583 -13.22 10.27 -21.33
CA SER A 583 -13.54 9.68 -20.04
C SER A 583 -14.27 8.35 -20.20
N VAL A 584 -13.98 7.38 -19.34
CA VAL A 584 -14.77 6.16 -19.22
C VAL A 584 -15.90 6.40 -18.21
N PRO A 585 -17.17 6.54 -18.65
CA PRO A 585 -18.28 6.85 -17.74
C PRO A 585 -18.59 5.67 -16.81
N PRO A 586 -19.11 5.94 -15.60
CA PRO A 586 -19.60 4.89 -14.70
C PRO A 586 -20.64 4.00 -15.37
N LYS A 587 -20.50 2.69 -15.20
CA LYS A 587 -21.50 1.69 -15.59
C LYS A 587 -21.55 0.56 -14.56
N ALA A 588 -22.55 -0.31 -14.68
CA ALA A 588 -22.62 -1.51 -13.85
C ALA A 588 -21.33 -2.33 -13.97
N ARG A 589 -20.79 -2.76 -12.81
CA ARG A 589 -19.52 -3.48 -12.71
C ARG A 589 -19.76 -4.99 -12.62
N THR A 590 -19.65 -5.70 -13.75
CA THR A 590 -19.89 -7.17 -13.84
C THR A 590 -18.67 -7.91 -14.43
N PHE A 591 -18.53 -9.22 -14.12
CA PHE A 591 -17.32 -10.03 -14.41
C PHE A 591 -17.62 -11.47 -14.84
#